data_AF-A0A833GQR7-F1
#
_entry.id   AF-A0A833GQR7-F1
#
_cell.length_a   1.000
_cell.length_b   1.000
_cell.length_c   1.000
_cell.angle_alpha   90.00
_cell.angle_beta   90.00
_cell.angle_gamma   90.00
#
_symmetry.space_group_name_H-M   'P 1'
#
loop_
_entity.id
_entity.type
_entity.pdbx_description
1 polymer ?
#
loop_
_entity_poly.entity_id
_entity_poly.type
_entity_poly.pdbx_seq_one_letter_code
_entity_poly.pdbx_strand_id
1 'polypeptide(L)'
;MPVFRVALDLPLHRLFDYVAPATAGRDDIGRRVRVPFGRSEKLGIIVDVVDSGNWPVDQLKPAGEVLGDLPPLPADFFALCAFASTYYQAPLGEVLLQALPAGLRRCDPPTRRAIRQAAPGQPPVLPELTAEQATAVAAIEPGARPASP
;
A
#
# COMPACT_ATOMS: atom_id res chain seq x y z
N MET A 1 9.75 -8.19 -25.45
CA MET A 1 8.45 -8.29 -24.76
C MET A 1 8.67 -7.77 -23.35
N PRO A 2 7.82 -6.86 -22.85
CA PRO A 2 8.04 -6.27 -21.53
C PRO A 2 8.01 -7.35 -20.44
N VAL A 3 8.86 -7.17 -19.44
CA VAL A 3 9.00 -8.04 -18.26
C VAL A 3 8.71 -7.21 -17.03
N PHE A 4 7.82 -7.72 -16.18
CA PHE A 4 7.57 -7.17 -14.86
C PHE A 4 8.58 -7.70 -13.86
N ARG A 5 9.23 -6.80 -13.13
CA ARG A 5 9.98 -7.13 -11.92
C ARG A 5 9.07 -6.93 -10.73
N VAL A 6 8.67 -8.04 -10.14
CA VAL A 6 7.66 -8.08 -9.09
C VAL A 6 8.32 -8.37 -7.75
N ALA A 7 8.02 -7.54 -6.76
CA ALA A 7 8.37 -7.79 -5.37
C ALA A 7 7.29 -8.64 -4.71
N LEU A 8 7.71 -9.72 -4.03
CA LEU A 8 6.85 -10.67 -3.33
C LEU A 8 7.20 -10.70 -1.84
N ASP A 9 6.19 -10.96 -1.00
CA ASP A 9 6.36 -11.19 0.44
C ASP A 9 7.01 -12.56 0.68
N LEU A 10 8.34 -12.58 0.57
CA LEU A 10 9.22 -13.74 0.66
C LEU A 10 10.57 -13.31 1.27
N PRO A 11 11.22 -14.18 2.08
CA PRO A 11 12.52 -13.91 2.69
C PRO A 11 13.69 -14.03 1.71
N LEU A 12 13.62 -13.28 0.61
CA LEU A 12 14.56 -13.32 -0.50
C LEU A 12 14.89 -11.90 -0.97
N HIS A 13 16.17 -11.52 -0.95
CA HIS A 13 16.67 -10.23 -1.44
C HIS A 13 16.75 -10.18 -2.98
N ARG A 14 15.63 -10.48 -3.66
CA ARG A 14 15.53 -10.38 -5.11
C ARG A 14 14.11 -10.05 -5.54
N LEU A 15 14.01 -9.50 -6.75
CA LEU A 15 12.74 -9.38 -7.47
C LEU A 15 12.53 -10.63 -8.35
N PHE A 16 11.29 -10.82 -8.78
CA PHE A 16 10.89 -11.94 -9.62
C PHE A 16 10.42 -11.43 -10.97
N ASP A 17 10.98 -12.01 -12.04
CA ASP A 17 10.67 -11.63 -13.41
C ASP A 17 9.44 -12.41 -13.90
N TYR A 18 8.50 -11.71 -14.51
CA TYR A 18 7.31 -12.27 -15.15
C TYR A 18 7.08 -11.64 -16.51
N VAL A 19 6.57 -12.40 -17.47
CA VAL A 19 6.17 -11.83 -18.77
C VAL A 19 4.98 -10.91 -18.54
N ALA A 20 5.11 -9.65 -18.92
CA ALA A 20 4.03 -8.69 -18.79
C ALA A 20 2.99 -8.89 -19.91
N PRO A 21 1.68 -8.65 -19.65
CA PRO A 21 0.67 -8.70 -20.70
C PRO A 21 0.93 -7.61 -21.76
N ALA A 22 0.44 -7.80 -22.98
CA ALA A 22 0.70 -6.87 -24.09
C ALA A 22 0.16 -5.45 -23.83
N THR A 23 -0.82 -5.29 -22.94
CA THR A 23 -1.39 -4.01 -22.52
C THR A 23 -0.60 -3.33 -21.41
N ALA A 24 0.40 -3.99 -20.84
CA ALA A 24 1.17 -3.45 -19.74
C ALA A 24 2.19 -2.42 -20.19
N GLY A 25 2.41 -1.41 -19.34
CA GLY A 25 3.38 -0.35 -19.58
C GLY A 25 4.09 0.09 -18.29
N ARG A 26 4.93 1.11 -18.41
CA ARG A 26 5.62 1.72 -17.25
C ARG A 26 4.67 2.33 -16.23
N ASP A 27 3.45 2.68 -16.64
CA ASP A 27 2.40 3.20 -15.76
C ASP A 27 1.85 2.15 -14.77
N ASP A 28 2.22 0.87 -14.95
CA ASP A 28 1.87 -0.19 -14.01
C ASP A 28 2.87 -0.29 -12.84
N ILE A 29 3.99 0.43 -12.86
CA ILE A 29 4.92 0.50 -11.72
C ILE A 29 4.18 1.07 -10.51
N GLY A 30 4.27 0.39 -9.36
CA GLY A 30 3.51 0.75 -8.17
C GLY A 30 2.17 0.03 -8.05
N ARG A 31 1.70 -0.65 -9.09
CA ARG A 31 0.46 -1.43 -9.01
C ARG A 31 0.69 -2.80 -8.37
N ARG A 32 -0.40 -3.33 -7.82
CA ARG A 32 -0.46 -4.70 -7.31
C ARG A 32 -0.74 -5.66 -8.45
N VAL A 33 -0.13 -6.83 -8.41
CA VAL A 33 -0.27 -7.85 -9.45
C VAL A 33 -0.39 -9.23 -8.82
N ARG A 34 -1.30 -10.05 -9.35
CA ARG A 34 -1.38 -11.49 -9.03
C ARG A 34 -0.40 -12.22 -9.93
N VAL A 35 0.47 -13.02 -9.34
CA VAL A 35 1.45 -13.80 -10.10
C VAL A 35 1.48 -15.26 -9.66
N PRO A 36 1.73 -16.19 -10.59
CA PRO A 36 1.91 -17.59 -10.24
C PRO A 36 3.23 -17.79 -9.47
N PHE A 37 3.17 -18.51 -8.35
CA PHE A 37 4.34 -18.84 -7.55
C PHE A 37 4.24 -20.28 -7.02
N GLY A 38 5.07 -21.18 -7.56
CA GLY A 38 4.95 -22.61 -7.27
C GLY A 38 3.62 -23.17 -7.79
N ARG A 39 2.80 -23.70 -6.87
CA ARG A 39 1.46 -24.29 -7.13
C ARG A 39 0.30 -23.34 -6.82
N SER A 40 0.59 -22.15 -6.29
CA SER A 40 -0.42 -21.16 -5.89
C SER A 40 -0.16 -19.82 -6.57
N GLU A 41 -1.03 -18.85 -6.31
CA GLU A 41 -0.81 -17.46 -6.68
C GLU A 41 -0.38 -16.64 -5.47
N LYS A 42 0.40 -15.59 -5.72
CA LYS A 42 0.77 -14.59 -4.73
C LYS A 42 0.44 -13.20 -5.26
N LEU A 43 0.13 -12.31 -4.31
CA LEU A 43 0.10 -10.89 -4.57
C LEU A 43 1.53 -10.35 -4.55
N GLY A 44 1.86 -9.50 -5.50
CA GLY A 44 3.12 -8.75 -5.55
C GLY A 44 2.91 -7.30 -5.95
N ILE A 45 3.99 -6.53 -5.88
CA ILE A 45 4.05 -5.14 -6.33
C ILE A 45 4.98 -5.06 -7.55
N ILE A 46 4.53 -4.44 -8.63
CA ILE A 46 5.37 -4.17 -9.79
C ILE A 46 6.34 -3.04 -9.41
N VAL A 47 7.63 -3.36 -9.33
CA VAL A 47 8.68 -2.39 -8.96
C VAL A 47 9.29 -1.75 -10.20
N ASP A 48 9.36 -2.51 -11.29
CA ASP A 48 10.01 -2.07 -12.52
C ASP A 48 9.42 -2.84 -13.72
N VAL A 49 9.50 -2.21 -14.89
CA VAL A 49 9.06 -2.77 -16.18
C VAL A 49 10.19 -2.59 -17.17
N VAL A 50 10.77 -3.70 -17.62
CA VAL A 50 11.95 -3.70 -18.49
C VAL A 50 11.61 -4.32 -19.85
N ASP A 51 12.22 -3.81 -20.91
CA ASP A 51 11.98 -4.30 -22.28
C ASP A 51 12.63 -5.67 -22.55
N SER A 52 13.65 -6.00 -21.75
CA SER A 52 14.37 -7.27 -21.76
C SER A 52 14.79 -7.66 -20.35
N GLY A 53 14.36 -8.85 -19.90
CA GLY A 53 14.80 -9.45 -18.64
C GLY A 53 16.16 -10.16 -18.77
N ASN A 54 16.70 -10.63 -17.64
CA ASN A 54 17.95 -11.40 -17.63
C ASN A 54 17.75 -12.87 -18.06
N TRP A 55 16.50 -13.31 -18.15
CA TRP A 55 16.12 -14.67 -18.50
C TRP A 55 15.51 -14.74 -19.90
N PRO A 56 15.71 -15.86 -20.61
CA PRO A 56 14.95 -16.15 -21.81
C PRO A 56 13.44 -16.10 -21.51
N VAL A 57 12.67 -15.41 -22.37
CA VAL A 57 11.24 -15.14 -22.15
C VAL A 57 10.42 -16.43 -22.03
N ASP A 58 10.86 -17.50 -22.70
CA ASP A 58 10.28 -18.85 -22.67
C ASP A 58 10.37 -19.54 -21.29
N GLN A 59 11.29 -19.11 -20.43
CA GLN A 59 11.43 -19.63 -19.06
C GLN A 59 10.62 -18.82 -18.04
N LEU A 60 10.15 -17.64 -18.42
CA LEU A 60 9.38 -16.77 -17.55
C LEU A 60 7.91 -17.17 -17.58
N LYS A 61 7.31 -17.20 -16.39
CA LYS A 61 5.85 -17.36 -16.29
C LYS A 61 5.16 -16.04 -16.66
N PRO A 62 3.98 -16.08 -17.30
CA PRO A 62 3.19 -14.88 -17.49
C PRO A 62 2.73 -14.32 -16.15
N ALA A 63 2.73 -13.00 -16.00
CA ALA A 63 2.04 -12.33 -14.93
C ALA A 63 0.53 -12.60 -15.06
N GLY A 64 -0.16 -12.71 -13.92
CA GLY A 64 -1.62 -12.80 -13.89
C GLY A 64 -2.25 -11.42 -14.02
N GLU A 65 -3.23 -11.14 -13.17
CA GLU A 65 -4.00 -9.91 -13.20
C GLU A 65 -3.27 -8.73 -12.52
N VAL A 66 -3.16 -7.59 -13.21
CA VAL A 66 -2.79 -6.30 -12.59
C VAL A 66 -4.04 -5.68 -11.99
N LEU A 67 -4.02 -5.43 -10.69
CA LEU A 67 -5.17 -4.91 -9.94
C LEU A 67 -5.24 -3.39 -10.09
N GLY A 68 -6.29 -2.91 -10.76
CA GLY A 68 -6.56 -1.50 -11.02
C GLY A 68 -7.47 -0.82 -9.99
N ASP A 69 -7.54 -1.34 -8.76
CA ASP A 69 -8.46 -0.86 -7.71
C ASP A 69 -7.90 0.31 -6.89
N LEU A 70 -6.60 0.59 -6.99
CA LEU A 70 -5.92 1.73 -6.39
C LEU A 70 -5.03 2.43 -7.40
N PRO A 71 -4.77 3.75 -7.23
CA PRO A 71 -3.69 4.39 -7.96
C PRO A 71 -2.35 3.70 -7.65
N PRO A 72 -1.38 3.75 -8.58
CA PRO A 72 -0.06 3.18 -8.33
C PRO A 72 0.62 3.81 -7.11
N LEU A 73 1.39 3.02 -6.38
CA LEU A 73 2.17 3.50 -5.24
C LEU A 73 3.17 4.59 -5.69
N PRO A 74 3.26 5.72 -4.97
CA PRO A 74 4.10 6.84 -5.37
C PRO A 74 5.59 6.54 -5.20
N ALA A 75 6.45 7.27 -5.93
CA ALA A 75 7.91 7.08 -5.89
C ALA A 75 8.50 7.25 -4.48
N ASP A 76 8.01 8.21 -3.69
CA ASP A 76 8.50 8.45 -2.32
C ASP A 76 8.22 7.26 -1.39
N PHE A 77 7.14 6.51 -1.62
CA PHE A 77 6.85 5.28 -0.88
C PHE A 77 7.89 4.20 -1.19
N PHE A 78 8.27 4.06 -2.46
CA PHE A 78 9.36 3.16 -2.86
C PHE A 78 10.69 3.59 -2.26
N ALA A 79 11.00 4.90 -2.25
CA ALA A 79 12.22 5.42 -1.66
C ALA A 79 12.32 5.11 -0.16
N LEU A 80 11.21 5.30 0.58
CA LEU A 80 11.13 4.95 2.01
C LEU A 80 11.32 3.44 2.24
N CYS A 81 10.65 2.60 1.45
CA CYS A 81 10.76 1.15 1.58
C CYS A 81 12.17 0.64 1.20
N ALA A 82 12.79 1.22 0.17
CA ALA A 82 14.15 0.91 -0.23
C ALA A 82 15.16 1.31 0.85
N PHE A 83 14.99 2.49 1.47
CA PHE A 83 15.78 2.90 2.62
C PHE A 83 15.64 1.90 3.78
N ALA A 84 14.40 1.57 4.18
CA ALA A 84 14.15 0.65 5.28
C ALA A 84 14.70 -0.77 5.00
N SER A 85 14.52 -1.27 3.77
CA SER A 85 15.07 -2.55 3.32
C SER A 85 16.60 -2.58 3.43
N THR A 86 17.26 -1.53 2.98
CA THR A 86 18.73 -1.42 3.03
C THR A 86 19.24 -1.27 4.47
N TYR A 87 18.62 -0.37 5.24
CA TYR A 87 19.05 -0.03 6.59
C TYR A 87 18.84 -1.18 7.58
N TYR A 88 17.66 -1.81 7.54
CA TYR A 88 17.31 -2.92 8.43
C TYR A 88 17.65 -4.29 7.85
N GLN A 89 18.31 -4.34 6.68
CA GLN A 89 18.71 -5.58 5.99
C GLN A 89 17.53 -6.55 5.78
N ALA A 90 16.34 -6.00 5.55
CA ALA A 90 15.12 -6.77 5.29
C ALA A 90 14.87 -6.87 3.78
N PRO A 91 14.34 -7.99 3.26
CA PRO A 91 13.98 -8.12 1.84
C PRO A 91 12.99 -7.06 1.39
N LEU A 92 13.28 -6.41 0.25
CA LEU A 92 12.46 -5.30 -0.27
C LEU A 92 10.99 -5.70 -0.47
N GLY A 93 10.73 -6.93 -0.92
CA GLY A 93 9.36 -7.41 -1.12
C GLY A 93 8.57 -7.54 0.17
N GLU A 94 9.18 -8.01 1.26
CA GLU A 94 8.53 -8.00 2.57
C GLU A 94 8.26 -6.57 3.01
N VAL A 95 9.25 -5.67 2.93
CA VAL A 95 9.08 -4.27 3.36
C VAL A 95 7.94 -3.59 2.60
N LEU A 96 7.90 -3.72 1.28
CA LEU A 96 6.85 -3.14 0.44
C LEU A 96 5.46 -3.66 0.80
N LEU A 97 5.31 -4.99 0.91
CA LEU A 97 3.99 -5.56 1.21
C LEU A 97 3.57 -5.29 2.66
N GLN A 98 4.48 -5.37 3.64
CA GLN A 98 4.16 -5.12 5.05
C GLN A 98 3.80 -3.65 5.33
N ALA A 99 4.33 -2.71 4.54
CA ALA A 99 3.95 -1.30 4.61
C ALA A 99 2.50 -1.05 4.14
N LEU A 100 1.86 -1.99 3.44
CA LEU A 100 0.47 -1.88 3.04
C LEU A 100 -0.49 -2.36 4.13
N PRO A 101 -1.70 -1.77 4.28
CA PRO A 101 -2.75 -2.30 5.13
C PRO A 101 -3.09 -3.78 4.83
N ALA A 102 -3.48 -4.54 5.84
CA ALA A 102 -3.75 -5.98 5.71
C ALA A 102 -4.77 -6.36 4.64
N GLY A 103 -5.74 -5.48 4.37
CA GLY A 103 -6.71 -5.67 3.30
C GLY A 103 -6.12 -5.64 1.90
N LEU A 104 -5.05 -4.88 1.71
CA LEU A 104 -4.37 -4.69 0.42
C LEU A 104 -3.26 -5.71 0.18
N ARG A 105 -2.92 -6.53 1.18
CA ARG A 105 -1.91 -7.62 1.07
C ARG A 105 -2.49 -8.94 0.55
N ARG A 106 -3.80 -9.00 0.32
CA ARG A 106 -4.50 -10.20 -0.17
C ARG A 106 -4.86 -10.07 -1.64
N CYS A 107 -4.86 -11.19 -2.35
CA CYS A 107 -5.36 -11.28 -3.73
C CYS A 107 -6.86 -10.93 -3.80
N ASP A 108 -7.63 -11.37 -2.79
CA ASP A 108 -9.05 -11.07 -2.68
C ASP A 108 -9.27 -9.94 -1.66
N PRO A 109 -10.01 -8.87 -2.04
CA PRO A 109 -10.30 -7.78 -1.12
C PRO A 109 -11.12 -8.31 0.06
N PRO A 110 -10.84 -7.88 1.30
CA PRO A 110 -11.70 -8.22 2.42
C PRO A 110 -13.13 -7.72 2.16
N THR A 111 -14.11 -8.57 2.44
CA THR A 111 -15.49 -8.14 2.55
C THR A 111 -15.55 -7.02 3.58
N ARG A 112 -15.99 -5.82 3.15
CA ARG A 112 -16.15 -4.68 4.05
C ARG A 112 -17.05 -5.12 5.18
N ARG A 113 -16.50 -5.17 6.39
CA ARG A 113 -17.30 -5.46 7.58
C ARG A 113 -18.34 -4.35 7.69
N ALA A 114 -19.61 -4.72 7.73
CA ALA A 114 -20.69 -3.76 7.89
C ALA A 114 -20.36 -2.93 9.14
N ILE A 115 -20.26 -1.61 8.95
CA ILE A 115 -20.18 -0.69 10.08
C ILE A 115 -21.49 -0.92 10.83
N ARG A 116 -21.40 -1.48 12.04
CA ARG A 116 -22.54 -1.45 12.94
C ARG A 116 -22.80 0.03 13.15
N GLN A 117 -23.88 0.53 12.55
CA GLN A 117 -24.42 1.81 12.99
C GLN A 117 -24.62 1.64 14.48
N ALA A 118 -23.97 2.50 15.27
CA ALA A 118 -24.33 2.60 16.66
C ALA A 118 -25.85 2.76 16.67
N ALA A 119 -26.55 1.93 17.44
CA ALA A 119 -27.94 2.26 17.77
C ALA A 119 -27.95 3.73 18.21
N PRO A 120 -28.99 4.52 17.86
CA PRO A 120 -29.12 5.87 18.39
C PRO A 120 -29.11 5.77 19.93
N GLY A 121 -27.91 5.88 20.49
CA GLY A 121 -27.63 5.84 21.89
C GLY A 121 -27.87 7.24 22.41
N GLN A 122 -28.20 7.34 23.69
CA GLN A 122 -28.18 8.59 24.40
C GLN A 122 -26.87 9.31 24.05
N PRO A 123 -26.90 10.58 23.60
CA PRO A 123 -25.67 11.34 23.47
C PRO A 123 -24.90 11.23 24.79
N PRO A 124 -23.57 11.01 24.75
CA PRO A 124 -22.79 10.88 25.98
C PRO A 124 -23.06 12.10 26.84
N VAL A 125 -23.38 11.87 28.12
CA VAL A 125 -23.48 12.97 29.08
C VAL A 125 -22.07 13.55 29.19
N LEU A 126 -21.88 14.73 28.62
CA LEU A 126 -20.62 15.45 28.74
C LEU A 126 -20.45 15.84 30.21
N PRO A 127 -19.28 15.58 30.84
CA PRO A 127 -19.01 16.09 32.17
C PRO A 127 -19.02 17.63 32.14
N GLU A 128 -19.44 18.24 33.25
CA GLU A 128 -19.30 19.69 33.41
C GLU A 128 -17.82 20.08 33.32
N LEU A 129 -17.51 21.04 32.45
CA LEU A 129 -16.15 21.54 32.30
C LEU A 129 -15.76 22.31 33.56
N THR A 130 -14.58 22.02 34.07
CA THR A 130 -13.93 22.89 35.06
C THR A 130 -13.59 24.24 34.43
N ALA A 131 -13.38 25.28 35.25
CA ALA A 131 -13.01 26.61 34.77
C ALA A 131 -11.73 26.60 33.91
N GLU A 132 -10.75 25.76 34.25
CA GLU A 132 -9.51 25.59 33.49
C GLU A 132 -9.76 24.96 32.11
N GLN A 133 -10.61 23.92 32.05
CA GLN A 133 -10.95 23.26 30.78
C GLN A 133 -11.75 24.17 29.86
N ALA A 134 -12.68 24.96 30.39
CA ALA A 134 -13.43 25.94 29.60
C ALA A 134 -12.49 27.01 28.99
N THR A 135 -11.50 27.46 29.78
CA THR A 135 -10.48 28.41 29.31
C THR A 135 -9.61 27.82 28.20
N ALA A 136 -9.18 26.55 28.35
CA ALA A 136 -8.38 25.87 27.34
C ALA A 136 -9.15 25.64 26.02
N VAL A 137 -10.43 25.28 26.10
CA VAL A 137 -11.28 25.12 24.90
C VAL A 137 -11.46 26.46 24.18
N ALA A 138 -11.72 27.55 24.91
CA ALA A 138 -11.85 28.88 24.33
C ALA A 138 -10.57 29.37 23.63
N ALA A 139 -9.39 28.91 24.08
CA ALA A 139 -8.11 29.24 23.46
C ALA A 139 -7.84 28.45 22.15
N ILE A 140 -8.50 27.30 21.96
CA ILE A 140 -8.31 26.41 20.80
C ILE A 140 -9.32 26.72 19.68
N GLU A 141 -10.52 27.23 20.01
CA GLU A 141 -11.51 27.56 18.98
C GLU A 141 -11.01 28.70 18.06
N PRO A 142 -11.04 28.51 16.72
CA PRO A 142 -10.42 29.41 15.75
C PRO A 142 -11.14 30.77 15.55
N GLY A 143 -11.90 31.24 16.53
CA GLY A 143 -12.63 32.52 16.51
C GLY A 143 -12.03 33.64 17.36
N ALA A 144 -11.13 33.35 18.29
CA ALA A 144 -10.57 34.37 19.20
C ALA A 144 -9.24 34.93 18.68
N ARG A 145 -9.24 35.61 17.52
CA ARG A 145 -8.12 36.48 17.17
C ARG A 145 -8.33 37.82 17.91
N PRO A 146 -7.50 38.21 18.89
CA PRO A 146 -7.65 39.51 19.52
C PRO A 146 -7.44 40.61 18.47
N ALA A 147 -8.37 41.56 18.39
CA ALA A 147 -8.18 42.79 17.63
C ALA A 147 -6.92 43.47 18.18
N SER A 148 -5.89 43.57 17.34
CA SER A 148 -4.69 44.34 17.66
C SER A 148 -4.99 45.84 17.50
N PRO A 149 -4.39 46.70 18.34
CA PRO A 149 -4.61 48.15 18.35
C PRO A 149 -4.13 48.85 17.08
#